data_AF-A0A7C6TWB8-F1
#
_entry.id   AF-A0A7C6TWB8-F1
#
_cell.length_a   1.000
_cell.length_b   1.000
_cell.length_c   1.000
_cell.angle_alpha   90.00
_cell.angle_beta   90.00
_cell.angle_gamma   90.00
#
_symmetry.space_group_name_H-M   'P 1'
#
loop_
_entity.id
_entity.type
_entity.pdbx_description
1 polymer ?
#
loop_
_entity_poly.entity_id
_entity_poly.type
_entity_poly.pdbx_seq_one_letter_code
_entity_poly.pdbx_strand_id
1 'polypeptide(L)'
;ELPFGQWQLPYMRRLVDVGGGMALRENGMWNILRWEEVLRAFLAYKASFAELEEGTLVVEIEGEGRFALSVSGGKADVAKTSLPADVTLTKLEATRFFFSIMPKLYMPGAKGSVLRLVESWLPLPLTWFNTECV
;
A
#
# COMPACT_ATOMS: atom_id res chain seq x y z
N GLU A 1 9.77 -0.64 -1.96
CA GLU A 1 10.54 0.41 -2.65
C GLU A 1 10.02 1.78 -2.22
N LEU A 2 10.89 2.80 -2.11
CA LEU A 2 10.44 4.16 -1.80
C LEU A 2 9.58 4.69 -2.96
N PRO A 3 8.52 5.48 -2.70
CA PRO A 3 7.54 5.87 -3.71
C PRO A 3 8.07 7.01 -4.58
N PHE A 4 9.12 6.73 -5.36
CA PHE A 4 9.60 7.62 -6.40
C PHE A 4 8.89 7.30 -7.71
N GLY A 5 8.52 8.33 -8.46
CA GLY A 5 8.10 8.15 -9.85
C GLY A 5 9.26 7.54 -10.65
N GLN A 6 8.95 6.67 -11.62
CA GLN A 6 9.96 6.05 -12.49
C GLN A 6 10.88 7.08 -13.16
N TRP A 7 10.37 8.28 -13.46
CA TRP A 7 11.12 9.40 -14.02
C TRP A 7 12.15 10.02 -13.06
N GLN A 8 12.01 9.82 -11.74
CA GLN A 8 12.91 10.38 -10.71
C GLN A 8 14.13 9.49 -10.45
N LEU A 9 13.98 8.18 -10.65
CA LEU A 9 15.00 7.17 -10.33
C LEU A 9 16.39 7.46 -10.94
N PRO A 10 16.51 7.93 -12.20
CA PRO A 10 17.82 8.24 -12.79
C PRO A 10 18.57 9.38 -12.08
N TYR A 11 17.85 10.26 -11.38
CA TYR A 11 18.40 11.47 -10.76
C TYR A 11 18.66 11.29 -9.26
N MET A 12 18.03 10.29 -8.62
CA MET A 12 18.10 10.06 -7.18
C MET A 12 19.53 9.89 -6.68
N ARG A 13 20.36 9.13 -7.39
CA ARG A 13 21.76 8.93 -7.00
C ARG A 13 22.52 10.24 -6.93
N ARG A 14 22.41 11.08 -7.97
CA ARG A 14 23.09 12.39 -8.02
C ARG A 14 22.60 13.34 -6.93
N LEU A 15 21.30 13.31 -6.63
CA LEU A 15 20.71 14.11 -5.56
C LEU A 15 21.24 13.69 -4.18
N VAL A 16 21.36 12.37 -3.93
CA VAL A 16 21.94 11.84 -2.68
C VAL A 16 23.41 12.19 -2.55
N ASP A 17 24.19 12.05 -3.63
CA ASP A 17 25.64 12.32 -3.65
C ASP A 17 25.97 13.78 -3.29
N VAL A 18 25.11 14.74 -3.66
CA VAL A 18 25.30 16.18 -3.38
C VAL A 18 24.64 16.61 -2.06
N GLY A 19 23.49 16.03 -1.72
CA GLY A 19 22.63 16.52 -0.64
C GLY A 19 23.12 16.22 0.78
N GLY A 20 24.01 15.25 0.97
CA GLY A 20 24.54 14.86 2.29
C GLY A 20 23.52 14.26 3.28
N GLY A 21 22.22 14.37 3.00
CA GLY A 21 21.12 13.79 3.79
C GLY A 21 19.77 13.92 3.07
N MET A 22 18.80 13.09 3.49
CA MET A 22 17.44 13.09 2.96
C MET A 22 16.44 13.21 4.10
N ALA A 23 15.41 14.04 3.92
CA ALA A 23 14.28 14.12 4.82
C ALA A 23 13.01 13.74 4.07
N LEU A 24 12.28 12.75 4.58
CA LEU A 24 10.93 12.44 4.11
C LEU A 24 9.94 13.28 4.94
N ARG A 25 8.98 13.90 4.26
CA ARG A 25 7.90 14.67 4.85
C ARG A 25 6.60 14.25 4.19
N GLU A 26 5.66 13.78 4.99
CA GLU A 26 4.28 13.50 4.59
C GLU A 26 3.41 14.65 5.14
N ASN A 27 2.64 15.33 4.29
CA ASN A 27 1.84 16.52 4.65
C ASN A 27 0.33 16.39 4.43
N GLY A 28 -0.18 15.17 4.26
CA GLY A 28 -1.48 14.89 3.66
C GLY A 28 -2.19 13.76 4.39
N MET A 29 -3.40 14.05 4.85
CA MET A 29 -4.21 13.06 5.54
C MET A 29 -5.40 12.68 4.67
N TRP A 30 -5.43 11.42 4.24
CA TRP A 30 -6.50 10.91 3.39
C TRP A 30 -7.63 10.33 4.25
N ASN A 31 -8.85 10.78 3.95
CA ASN A 31 -10.06 10.12 4.44
C ASN A 31 -10.66 9.30 3.30
N ILE A 32 -10.51 7.98 3.36
CA ILE A 32 -11.03 7.07 2.33
C ILE A 32 -12.50 6.78 2.64
N LEU A 33 -13.37 7.19 1.72
CA LEU A 33 -14.83 7.06 1.85
C LEU A 33 -15.38 5.77 1.23
N ARG A 34 -14.65 5.18 0.30
CA ARG A 34 -15.06 4.02 -0.51
C ARG A 34 -13.91 3.03 -0.60
N TRP A 35 -13.71 2.28 0.49
CA TRP A 35 -12.53 1.42 0.68
C TRP A 35 -12.41 0.35 -0.39
N GLU A 36 -13.49 -0.36 -0.72
CA GLU A 36 -13.44 -1.44 -1.70
C GLU A 36 -12.96 -0.95 -3.07
N GLU A 37 -13.54 0.14 -3.55
CA GLU A 37 -13.24 0.73 -4.87
C GLU A 37 -11.83 1.30 -4.91
N VAL A 38 -11.40 1.97 -3.84
CA VAL A 38 -10.05 2.53 -3.73
C VAL A 38 -9.01 1.41 -3.70
N LEU A 39 -9.18 0.41 -2.84
CA LEU A 39 -8.24 -0.70 -2.75
C LEU A 39 -8.19 -1.50 -4.06
N ARG A 40 -9.35 -1.74 -4.69
CA ARG A 40 -9.42 -2.42 -5.99
C ARG A 40 -8.66 -1.66 -7.07
N ALA A 41 -8.89 -0.35 -7.18
CA ALA A 41 -8.24 0.48 -8.18
C ALA A 41 -6.72 0.51 -7.99
N PHE A 42 -6.25 0.73 -6.76
CA PHE A 42 -4.81 0.86 -6.49
C PHE A 42 -4.06 -0.48 -6.54
N LEU A 43 -4.68 -1.58 -6.12
CA LEU A 43 -4.08 -2.91 -6.26
C LEU A 43 -3.99 -3.33 -7.73
N ALA A 44 -5.05 -3.10 -8.51
CA ALA A 44 -5.03 -3.34 -9.96
C ALA A 44 -4.01 -2.44 -10.67
N TYR A 45 -3.90 -1.17 -10.26
CA TYR A 45 -2.89 -0.28 -10.80
C TYR A 45 -1.48 -0.77 -10.46
N LYS A 46 -1.22 -1.24 -9.23
CA LYS A 46 0.06 -1.83 -8.86
C LYS A 46 0.40 -3.06 -9.71
N ALA A 47 -0.57 -3.95 -9.91
CA ALA A 47 -0.41 -5.13 -10.76
C ALA A 47 -0.08 -4.80 -12.23
N SER A 48 -0.39 -3.58 -12.70
CA SER A 48 -0.08 -3.17 -14.07
C SER A 48 1.40 -2.87 -14.33
N PHE A 49 2.19 -2.63 -13.28
CA PHE A 49 3.61 -2.27 -13.41
C PHE A 49 4.56 -3.05 -12.49
N ALA A 50 4.03 -3.88 -11.58
CA ALA A 50 4.82 -4.74 -10.70
C ALA A 50 4.23 -6.15 -10.68
N GLU A 51 5.11 -7.16 -10.66
CA GLU A 51 4.71 -8.54 -10.42
C GLU A 51 4.30 -8.71 -8.96
N LEU A 52 3.08 -9.19 -8.74
CA LEU A 52 2.52 -9.38 -7.40
C LEU A 52 2.48 -10.86 -7.05
N GLU A 53 2.88 -11.18 -5.81
CA GLU A 53 2.80 -12.54 -5.29
C GLU A 53 1.35 -13.03 -5.28
N GLU A 54 1.16 -14.27 -5.72
CA GLU A 54 -0.15 -14.92 -5.73
C GLU A 54 -0.62 -15.21 -4.30
N GLY A 55 -1.90 -14.96 -4.03
CA GLY A 55 -2.50 -15.24 -2.73
C GLY A 55 -3.72 -14.40 -2.40
N THR A 56 -4.11 -14.44 -1.13
CA THR A 56 -5.21 -13.66 -0.58
C THR A 56 -4.82 -13.12 0.78
N LEU A 57 -5.02 -11.82 0.98
CA LEU A 57 -4.86 -11.12 2.25
C LEU A 57 -6.24 -10.56 2.65
N VAL A 58 -6.71 -10.90 3.84
CA VAL A 58 -7.98 -10.41 4.37
C VAL A 58 -7.72 -9.34 5.43
N VAL A 59 -8.19 -8.12 5.18
CA VAL A 59 -8.02 -6.99 6.09
C VAL A 59 -9.38 -6.54 6.59
N GLU A 60 -9.55 -6.48 7.92
CA GLU A 60 -10.70 -5.85 8.54
C GLU A 60 -10.40 -4.37 8.81
N ILE A 61 -11.32 -3.50 8.39
CA ILE A 61 -11.29 -2.08 8.69
C ILE A 61 -12.49 -1.78 9.60
N GLU A 62 -12.21 -1.33 10.81
CA GLU A 62 -13.24 -1.06 11.81
C GLU A 62 -14.32 -0.10 11.29
N GLY A 63 -15.58 -0.54 11.39
CA GLY A 63 -16.75 0.21 10.92
C GLY A 63 -17.01 0.19 9.41
N GLU A 64 -16.13 -0.41 8.61
CA GLU A 64 -16.25 -0.48 7.14
C GLU A 64 -16.45 -1.93 6.63
N GLY A 65 -15.89 -2.91 7.36
CA GLY A 65 -16.02 -4.34 7.07
C GLY A 65 -14.70 -5.01 6.72
N ARG A 66 -14.78 -6.24 6.21
CA ARG A 66 -13.62 -7.03 5.78
C ARG A 66 -13.49 -7.06 4.28
N PHE A 67 -12.26 -6.91 3.81
CA PHE A 67 -11.91 -6.92 2.39
C PHE A 67 -10.91 -8.04 2.13
N ALA A 68 -11.22 -8.91 1.18
CA ALA A 68 -10.27 -9.87 0.62
C ALA A 68 -9.59 -9.21 -0.57
N LEU A 69 -8.29 -8.96 -0.44
CA LEU A 69 -7.42 -8.58 -1.54
C LEU A 69 -6.84 -9.88 -2.10
N SER A 70 -6.98 -10.13 -3.40
CA SER A 70 -6.47 -11.33 -4.04
C SER A 70 -5.68 -11.03 -5.29
N VAL A 71 -4.66 -11.84 -5.53
CA VAL A 71 -3.90 -11.87 -6.79
C VAL A 71 -3.93 -13.31 -7.27
N SER A 72 -4.51 -13.53 -8.45
CA SER A 72 -4.52 -14.83 -9.10
C SER A 72 -4.26 -14.74 -10.60
N GLY A 73 -3.30 -15.51 -11.11
CA GLY A 73 -2.88 -15.46 -12.51
C GLY A 73 -2.45 -14.06 -12.95
N GLY A 74 -1.77 -13.31 -12.07
CA GLY A 74 -1.37 -11.92 -12.31
C GLY A 74 -2.51 -10.90 -12.33
N LYS A 75 -3.75 -11.30 -12.04
CA LYS A 75 -4.90 -10.40 -11.93
C LYS A 75 -5.19 -10.12 -10.47
N ALA A 76 -5.28 -8.84 -10.12
CA ALA A 76 -5.62 -8.41 -8.78
C ALA A 76 -7.09 -7.98 -8.67
N ASP A 77 -7.73 -8.34 -7.56
CA ASP A 77 -9.10 -7.94 -7.24
C ASP A 77 -9.27 -7.68 -5.74
N VAL A 78 -10.31 -6.93 -5.39
CA VAL A 78 -10.68 -6.65 -4.00
C VAL A 78 -12.20 -6.70 -3.86
N ALA A 79 -12.67 -7.52 -2.93
CA ALA A 79 -14.09 -7.66 -2.64
C ALA A 79 -14.35 -7.74 -1.13
N LYS A 80 -15.54 -7.34 -0.70
CA LYS A 80 -16.03 -7.62 0.65
C LYS A 80 -16.10 -9.13 0.91
N THR A 81 -15.79 -9.53 2.13
CA THR A 81 -15.75 -10.94 2.51
C THR A 81 -16.25 -11.18 3.94
N SER A 82 -16.60 -12.43 4.25
CA SER A 82 -16.87 -12.91 5.60
C SER A 82 -15.75 -13.82 6.14
N LEU A 83 -14.66 -14.01 5.39
CA LEU A 83 -13.50 -14.79 5.83
C LEU A 83 -12.86 -14.18 7.09
N PRO A 84 -12.14 -14.98 7.91
CA PRO A 84 -11.35 -14.45 9.02
C PRO A 84 -10.33 -13.43 8.52
N ALA A 85 -10.13 -12.35 9.28
CA ALA A 85 -9.14 -11.34 8.95
C ALA A 85 -7.73 -11.79 9.38
N ASP A 86 -6.74 -11.50 8.53
CA ASP A 86 -5.32 -11.63 8.86
C ASP A 86 -4.85 -10.47 9.75
N VAL A 87 -5.52 -9.31 9.64
CA VAL A 87 -5.29 -8.13 10.46
C VAL A 87 -6.57 -7.30 10.57
N THR A 88 -6.78 -6.72 11.75
CA THR A 88 -7.86 -5.75 12.03
C THR A 88 -7.24 -4.40 12.33
N LEU A 89 -7.72 -3.35 11.66
CA LEU A 89 -7.16 -2.01 11.70
C LEU A 89 -8.27 -0.96 11.89
N THR A 90 -7.97 0.10 12.64
CA THR A 90 -8.74 1.34 12.56
C THR A 90 -8.62 1.95 11.16
N LYS A 91 -9.51 2.88 10.78
CA LYS A 91 -9.42 3.59 9.49
C LYS A 91 -8.07 4.29 9.26
N LEU A 92 -7.51 4.90 10.31
CA LEU A 92 -6.22 5.59 10.23
C LEU A 92 -5.07 4.59 10.03
N GLU A 93 -5.08 3.48 10.75
CA GLU A 93 -4.10 2.42 10.60
C GLU A 93 -4.21 1.76 9.23
N ALA A 94 -5.42 1.54 8.71
CA ALA A 94 -5.65 1.03 7.37
C ALA A 94 -5.04 1.96 6.31
N THR A 95 -5.26 3.28 6.42
CA THR A 95 -4.64 4.25 5.48
C THR A 95 -3.11 4.13 5.51
N ARG A 96 -2.51 4.04 6.70
CA ARG A 96 -1.05 3.92 6.81
C ARG A 96 -0.54 2.54 6.38
N PHE A 97 -1.28 1.48 6.69
CA PHE A 97 -0.96 0.11 6.29
C PHE A 97 -0.94 0.00 4.77
N PHE A 98 -1.97 0.45 4.08
CA PHE A 98 -2.04 0.32 2.63
C PHE A 98 -1.11 1.27 1.89
N PHE A 99 -0.90 2.49 2.38
CA PHE A 99 -0.30 3.57 1.57
C PHE A 99 1.01 4.16 2.12
N SER A 100 1.43 3.81 3.35
CA SER A 100 2.71 4.28 3.90
C SER A 100 3.86 3.31 3.60
N ILE A 101 5.09 3.82 3.65
CA ILE A 101 6.33 3.07 3.39
C ILE A 101 6.63 1.95 4.40
N MET A 102 5.88 1.84 5.50
CA MET A 102 6.11 0.87 6.57
C MET A 102 4.84 0.07 6.95
N PRO A 103 4.25 -0.71 6.03
CA PRO A 103 3.04 -1.49 6.30
C PRO A 103 3.22 -2.49 7.45
N LYS A 104 4.42 -3.08 7.60
CA LYS A 104 4.72 -4.10 8.61
C LYS A 104 4.58 -3.63 10.06
N LEU A 105 4.63 -2.32 10.30
CA LEU A 105 4.44 -1.76 11.66
C LEU A 105 3.06 -2.10 12.22
N TYR A 106 2.06 -2.29 11.36
CA TYR A 106 0.69 -2.61 11.74
C TYR A 106 0.41 -4.13 11.83
N MET A 107 1.45 -4.97 11.62
CA MET A 107 1.35 -6.42 11.76
C MET A 107 2.55 -7.00 12.52
N PRO A 108 2.77 -6.60 13.79
CA PRO A 108 3.89 -7.12 14.59
C PRO A 108 3.70 -8.63 14.80
N GLY A 109 4.60 -9.42 14.21
CA GLY A 109 4.56 -10.88 14.30
C GLY A 109 3.93 -11.60 13.10
N ALA A 110 3.57 -10.88 12.03
CA ALA A 110 3.24 -11.52 10.75
C ALA A 110 4.39 -12.40 10.26
N LYS A 111 4.06 -13.61 9.83
CA LYS A 111 5.02 -14.62 9.34
C LYS A 111 4.44 -15.36 8.15
N GLY A 112 5.30 -16.06 7.42
CA GLY A 112 4.88 -16.95 6.34
C GLY A 112 4.23 -16.20 5.18
N SER A 113 3.15 -16.77 4.64
CA SER A 113 2.46 -16.27 3.45
C SER A 113 1.99 -14.83 3.61
N VAL A 114 1.41 -14.47 4.76
CA VAL A 114 0.88 -13.12 5.01
C VAL A 114 1.96 -12.05 4.91
N LEU A 115 3.13 -12.28 5.54
CA LEU A 115 4.24 -11.33 5.48
C LEU A 115 4.75 -11.17 4.04
N ARG A 116 4.86 -12.27 3.30
CA ARG A 116 5.26 -12.26 1.87
C ARG A 116 4.28 -11.44 1.02
N LEU A 117 2.97 -11.60 1.22
CA LEU A 117 1.96 -10.83 0.49
C LEU A 117 2.06 -9.34 0.83
N VAL A 118 2.20 -8.99 2.11
CA VAL A 118 2.37 -7.59 2.55
C VAL A 118 3.61 -6.94 1.93
N GLU A 119 4.73 -7.67 1.88
CA GLU A 119 5.99 -7.20 1.27
C GLU A 119 5.89 -6.99 -0.24
N SER A 120 5.17 -7.85 -0.93
CA SER A 120 4.97 -7.76 -2.38
C SER A 120 3.95 -6.67 -2.73
N TRP A 121 2.79 -6.67 -2.06
CA TRP A 121 1.64 -5.86 -2.45
C TRP A 121 1.69 -4.44 -1.92
N LEU A 122 2.38 -4.16 -0.82
CA LEU A 122 2.36 -2.84 -0.16
C LEU A 122 3.73 -2.13 -0.25
N PRO A 123 3.76 -0.78 -0.22
CA PRO A 123 2.62 0.13 -0.28
C PRO A 123 1.89 0.08 -1.62
N LEU A 124 0.61 0.39 -1.58
CA LEU A 124 -0.20 0.70 -2.75
C LEU A 124 0.15 2.12 -3.25
N PRO A 125 0.15 2.36 -4.57
CA PRO A 125 0.64 3.58 -5.19
C PRO A 125 -0.35 4.76 -5.10
N LEU A 126 -0.81 5.09 -3.89
CA LEU A 126 -1.47 6.36 -3.64
C LEU A 126 -0.39 7.45 -3.66
N THR A 127 -0.19 8.02 -4.85
CA THR A 127 0.89 8.98 -5.09
C THR A 127 0.65 10.25 -4.28
N TRP A 128 1.66 10.58 -3.48
CA TRP A 128 1.84 11.88 -2.85
C TRP A 128 2.38 12.87 -3.89
N PHE A 129 1.54 13.30 -4.83
CA PHE A 129 1.81 14.57 -5.48
C PHE A 129 1.24 15.64 -4.58
N ASN A 130 2.12 16.41 -3.98
CA ASN A 130 1.75 17.61 -3.24
C ASN A 130 0.89 18.49 -4.16
N THR A 131 -0.43 18.53 -3.91
CA THR A 131 -1.35 19.42 -4.62
C THR A 131 -1.19 20.88 -4.19
N GLU A 132 -0.38 21.14 -3.16
CA GLU A 132 -0.13 22.46 -2.57
C GLU A 132 1.26 23.04 -2.90
N CYS A 133 2.13 22.31 -3.61
CA CYS A 133 3.31 22.90 -4.24
C CYS A 133 2.99 23.26 -5.69
N VAL A 134 2.37 24.42 -5.84
CA VAL A 134 2.46 25.25 -7.06
C VAL A 134 3.73 26.07 -7.00
#